data_AF-A0A897MV27-F1
#
_entry.id   AF-A0A897MV27-F1
#
_cell.length_a   1.000
_cell.length_b   1.000
_cell.length_c   1.000
_cell.angle_alpha   90.00
_cell.angle_beta   90.00
_cell.angle_gamma   90.00
#
_symmetry.space_group_name_H-M   'P 1'
#
loop_
_entity.id
_entity.type
_entity.pdbx_description
1 polymer ?
#
loop_
_entity_poly.entity_id
_entity_poly.type
_entity_poly.pdbx_seq_one_letter_code
_entity_poly.pdbx_strand_id
1 'polypeptide(L)'
;MQATNSQSDDDESTSNTTAGEGESDTEASAMAKPHDAYETVDPETRKEVLEEHNHRCQSCGRRGPGNDGVARLQVHHIDRDPDRMDEHALENLSLYCVPCHRWLHQRSTPDEAPVTLTESESQNLLSKDIEILRYLAAHGPARTGDIAAGLRVDASVSTVRQRLWKLMGLDKTSEDRDEQLVDKNIETGEWGFPEQIEHSARGHIPDNTQLLLQRVEDEQVRDALERGCKRQHVQEVFGITRRTTFNKVKRAQAFDFPLDVVSNQSGRPSKGTVTKHESNASESESDHQQRLGDVDNRDRDDRGPTEPMGASEATTATQSVAGDDHRSEDVSTESHQHLQDAIKALQAVDEELSL
;
A
#
# COMPACT_ATOMS: atom_id res chain seq x y z
N MET A 1 -45.12 -85.47 13.63
CA MET A 1 -45.58 -84.52 12.60
C MET A 1 -45.41 -83.12 13.16
N GLN A 2 -44.57 -82.30 12.49
CA GLN A 2 -44.48 -80.81 12.42
C GLN A 2 -45.05 -79.96 13.57
N ALA A 3 -44.44 -78.86 14.05
CA ALA A 3 -43.35 -77.99 13.58
C ALA A 3 -42.98 -77.03 14.76
N THR A 4 -41.71 -76.81 15.11
CA THR A 4 -40.77 -75.71 14.73
C THR A 4 -40.61 -74.56 15.75
N ASN A 5 -39.33 -74.24 15.97
CA ASN A 5 -38.67 -72.92 16.09
C ASN A 5 -38.53 -72.15 17.42
N SER A 6 -37.24 -71.92 17.76
CA SER A 6 -36.54 -70.66 18.14
C SER A 6 -37.05 -69.86 19.36
N GLN A 7 -36.27 -69.14 20.17
CA GLN A 7 -34.84 -68.85 20.45
C GLN A 7 -34.89 -67.76 21.56
N SER A 8 -33.94 -67.73 22.50
CA SER A 8 -33.43 -66.53 23.24
C SER A 8 -32.64 -67.02 24.47
N ASP A 9 -31.31 -66.91 24.51
CA ASP A 9 -30.49 -65.75 24.94
C ASP A 9 -30.29 -65.72 26.47
N ASP A 10 -29.04 -65.91 26.93
CA ASP A 10 -28.22 -64.87 27.59
C ASP A 10 -27.09 -65.43 28.48
N ASP A 11 -25.95 -64.72 28.38
CA ASP A 11 -24.83 -64.54 29.32
C ASP A 11 -23.98 -65.74 29.78
N GLU A 12 -22.72 -65.79 29.32
CA GLU A 12 -21.57 -65.89 30.24
C GLU A 12 -20.23 -65.42 29.62
N SER A 13 -19.60 -64.47 30.33
CA SER A 13 -18.16 -64.18 30.50
C SER A 13 -17.11 -64.92 29.66
N THR A 14 -16.18 -64.18 29.04
CA THR A 14 -14.76 -64.03 29.47
C THR A 14 -13.84 -63.55 28.32
N SER A 15 -12.88 -62.72 28.71
CA SER A 15 -11.78 -62.13 27.95
C SER A 15 -10.71 -63.15 27.51
N ASN A 16 -10.26 -63.09 26.25
CA ASN A 16 -8.87 -62.74 25.89
C ASN A 16 -8.59 -62.90 24.37
N THR A 17 -8.12 -61.78 23.80
CA THR A 17 -7.03 -61.60 22.83
C THR A 17 -6.69 -62.72 21.84
N THR A 18 -6.97 -62.47 20.56
CA THR A 18 -6.11 -62.88 19.44
C THR A 18 -6.10 -61.79 18.36
N ALA A 19 -4.90 -61.39 17.98
CA ALA A 19 -4.58 -60.48 16.90
C ALA A 19 -5.04 -61.00 15.53
N GLY A 20 -5.40 -60.07 14.64
CA GLY A 20 -5.75 -60.35 13.26
C GLY A 20 -6.17 -59.08 12.52
N GLU A 21 -5.15 -58.38 12.02
CA GLU A 21 -5.10 -57.74 10.70
C GLU A 21 -6.21 -56.75 10.28
N GLY A 22 -5.77 -55.54 9.94
CA GLY A 22 -6.35 -54.83 8.81
C GLY A 22 -6.49 -53.33 8.98
N GLU A 23 -5.81 -52.60 8.08
CA GLU A 23 -6.28 -51.35 7.48
C GLU A 23 -5.85 -50.02 8.13
N SER A 24 -4.70 -49.54 7.62
CA SER A 24 -4.63 -48.25 6.92
C SER A 24 -5.10 -47.02 7.69
N ASP A 25 -4.29 -46.57 8.64
CA ASP A 25 -4.30 -45.17 9.08
C ASP A 25 -3.72 -44.27 7.97
N THR A 26 -4.57 -43.97 6.99
CA THR A 26 -4.45 -42.74 6.22
C THR A 26 -4.52 -41.57 7.20
N GLU A 27 -3.39 -40.88 7.39
CA GLU A 27 -3.32 -39.56 8.01
C GLU A 27 -4.17 -38.57 7.20
N ALA A 28 -5.48 -38.63 7.44
CA ALA A 28 -6.40 -37.59 7.08
C ALA A 28 -6.12 -36.41 8.00
N SER A 29 -5.24 -35.54 7.51
CA SER A 29 -5.12 -34.14 7.86
C SER A 29 -6.47 -33.62 8.35
N ALA A 30 -6.59 -33.51 9.68
CA ALA A 30 -7.74 -32.95 10.32
C ALA A 30 -7.79 -31.47 9.91
N MET A 31 -8.55 -31.20 8.85
CA MET A 31 -8.95 -29.84 8.49
C MET A 31 -9.61 -29.24 9.72
N ALA A 32 -8.84 -28.43 10.45
CA ALA A 32 -9.37 -27.59 11.51
C ALA A 32 -10.48 -26.74 10.91
N LYS A 33 -11.72 -27.01 11.34
CA LYS A 33 -12.87 -26.19 10.96
C LYS A 33 -12.57 -24.75 11.41
N PRO A 34 -12.89 -23.71 10.61
CA PRO A 34 -12.80 -22.33 11.05
C PRO A 34 -13.97 -22.07 12.00
N HIS A 35 -13.88 -22.57 13.23
CA HIS A 35 -14.89 -22.45 14.26
C HIS A 35 -14.33 -21.55 15.38
N ASP A 36 -14.91 -20.37 15.50
CA ASP A 36 -15.26 -19.78 16.80
C ASP A 36 -14.11 -19.43 17.76
N ALA A 37 -13.22 -18.55 17.33
CA ALA A 37 -12.27 -17.84 18.22
C ALA A 37 -12.95 -16.85 19.21
N TYR A 38 -14.25 -16.98 19.47
CA TYR A 38 -15.01 -16.11 20.39
C TYR A 38 -15.13 -16.67 21.81
N GLU A 39 -14.68 -17.92 22.04
CA GLU A 39 -15.09 -18.70 23.21
C GLU A 39 -13.91 -19.21 24.06
N THR A 40 -12.78 -18.50 24.05
CA THR A 40 -11.66 -18.85 24.95
C THR A 40 -11.61 -18.02 26.22
N VAL A 41 -12.22 -16.83 26.26
CA VAL A 41 -12.30 -16.01 27.49
C VAL A 41 -13.61 -16.32 28.21
N ASP A 42 -13.56 -16.60 29.50
CA ASP A 42 -14.75 -16.91 30.27
C ASP A 42 -15.69 -15.68 30.40
N PRO A 43 -16.98 -15.90 30.73
CA PRO A 43 -17.95 -14.82 30.79
C PRO A 43 -17.67 -13.75 31.85
N GLU A 44 -16.98 -14.08 32.95
CA GLU A 44 -16.69 -13.13 34.02
C GLU A 44 -15.58 -12.18 33.58
N THR A 45 -14.45 -12.69 33.10
CA THR A 45 -13.38 -11.87 32.52
C THR A 45 -13.88 -11.05 31.32
N ARG A 46 -14.74 -11.62 30.47
CA ARG A 46 -15.37 -10.86 29.38
C ARG A 46 -16.18 -9.67 29.88
N LYS A 47 -16.89 -9.82 31.00
CA LYS A 47 -17.68 -8.75 31.60
C LYS A 47 -16.76 -7.67 32.16
N GLU A 48 -15.68 -8.05 32.82
CA GLU A 48 -14.68 -7.12 33.35
C GLU A 48 -14.05 -6.26 32.23
N VAL A 49 -13.61 -6.87 31.13
CA VAL A 49 -13.07 -6.14 29.96
C VAL A 49 -14.11 -5.19 29.34
N LEU A 50 -15.38 -5.61 29.30
CA LEU A 50 -16.48 -4.76 28.82
C LEU A 50 -16.68 -3.53 29.70
N GLU A 51 -16.62 -3.68 31.02
CA GLU A 51 -16.75 -2.59 32.00
C GLU A 51 -15.52 -1.66 31.96
N GLU A 52 -14.31 -2.22 31.93
CA GLU A 52 -13.05 -1.48 31.86
C GLU A 52 -13.00 -0.53 30.65
N HIS A 53 -13.44 -1.02 29.49
CA HIS A 53 -13.47 -0.23 28.25
C HIS A 53 -14.81 0.46 28.01
N ASN A 54 -15.67 0.57 29.03
CA ASN A 54 -16.95 1.28 29.01
C ASN A 54 -17.82 0.90 27.80
N HIS A 55 -17.86 -0.40 27.47
CA HIS A 55 -18.53 -0.96 26.29
C HIS A 55 -18.21 -0.21 24.99
N ARG A 56 -16.95 0.17 24.75
CA ARG A 56 -16.52 0.84 23.52
C ARG A 56 -15.47 0.04 22.78
N CYS A 57 -15.62 -0.01 21.46
CA CYS A 57 -14.57 -0.50 20.58
C CYS A 57 -13.34 0.41 20.70
N GLN A 58 -12.19 -0.16 21.03
CA GLN A 58 -10.92 0.58 21.18
C GLN A 58 -10.36 1.07 19.84
N SER A 59 -10.77 0.49 18.71
CA SER A 59 -10.32 0.90 17.37
C SER A 59 -11.15 2.06 16.78
N CYS A 60 -12.49 1.99 16.85
CA CYS A 60 -13.37 2.95 16.16
C CYS A 60 -14.34 3.69 17.08
N GLY A 61 -14.32 3.43 18.39
CA GLY A 61 -15.13 4.14 19.39
C GLY A 61 -16.62 3.81 19.40
N ARG A 62 -17.11 2.95 18.49
CA ARG A 62 -18.52 2.51 18.49
C ARG A 62 -18.89 1.86 19.82
N ARG A 63 -20.03 2.25 20.37
CA ARG A 63 -20.55 1.76 21.65
C ARG A 63 -21.35 0.48 21.48
N GLY A 64 -21.25 -0.43 22.44
CA GLY A 64 -22.08 -1.62 22.56
C GLY A 64 -23.29 -1.42 23.47
N PRO A 65 -24.13 -2.46 23.65
CA PRO A 65 -25.39 -2.38 24.38
C PRO A 65 -25.30 -1.88 25.82
N GLY A 66 -24.18 -2.10 26.51
CA GLY A 66 -23.99 -1.63 27.88
C GLY A 66 -23.67 -0.13 28.02
N ASN A 67 -23.61 0.63 26.91
CA ASN A 67 -23.36 2.07 26.93
C ASN A 67 -24.11 2.78 25.79
N ASP A 68 -25.42 2.59 25.71
CA ASP A 68 -26.34 3.22 24.73
C ASP A 68 -25.96 3.01 23.26
N GLY A 69 -25.32 1.88 22.95
CA GLY A 69 -24.89 1.54 21.59
C GLY A 69 -25.44 0.22 21.10
N VAL A 70 -25.28 -0.04 19.80
CA VAL A 70 -25.76 -1.26 19.14
C VAL A 70 -24.64 -2.14 18.59
N ALA A 71 -23.38 -1.73 18.75
CA ALA A 71 -22.26 -2.48 18.22
C ALA A 71 -22.05 -3.78 19.02
N ARG A 72 -22.01 -4.92 18.31
CA ARG A 72 -21.57 -6.19 18.91
C ARG A 72 -20.07 -6.10 19.18
N LEU A 73 -19.67 -6.30 20.42
CA LEU A 73 -18.27 -6.25 20.87
C LEU A 73 -17.73 -7.65 21.19
N GLN A 74 -16.46 -7.86 20.89
CA GLN A 74 -15.69 -9.08 21.10
C GLN A 74 -14.38 -8.72 21.79
N VAL A 75 -14.00 -9.56 22.75
CA VAL A 75 -12.70 -9.51 23.40
C VAL A 75 -11.67 -10.16 22.48
N HIS A 76 -10.48 -9.60 22.43
CA HIS A 76 -9.35 -10.02 21.61
C HIS A 76 -8.11 -10.12 22.50
N HIS A 77 -7.41 -11.23 22.40
CA HIS A 77 -6.06 -11.40 22.96
C HIS A 77 -5.06 -10.55 22.19
N ILE A 78 -4.28 -9.72 22.88
CA ILE A 78 -3.17 -8.96 22.29
C ILE A 78 -2.06 -9.94 21.89
N ASP A 79 -1.73 -10.86 22.79
CA ASP A 79 -0.84 -12.00 22.56
C ASP A 79 -1.52 -13.30 23.03
N ARG A 80 -1.35 -14.38 22.26
CA ARG A 80 -1.88 -15.71 22.61
C ARG A 80 -0.90 -16.53 23.45
N ASP A 81 0.39 -16.18 23.44
CA ASP A 81 1.42 -16.85 24.23
C ASP A 81 2.31 -15.82 24.95
N PRO A 82 1.73 -15.04 25.89
CA PRO A 82 2.48 -13.98 26.55
C PRO A 82 3.53 -14.54 27.52
N ASP A 83 4.79 -14.15 27.35
CA ASP A 83 5.91 -14.59 28.20
C ASP A 83 5.83 -14.15 29.68
N ARG A 84 5.08 -13.09 29.99
CA ARG A 84 5.16 -12.37 31.28
C ARG A 84 3.83 -12.18 32.01
N MET A 85 2.73 -12.66 31.47
CA MET A 85 1.40 -12.53 32.07
C MET A 85 0.52 -13.72 31.71
N ASP A 86 -0.63 -13.83 32.37
CA ASP A 86 -1.64 -14.82 32.02
C ASP A 86 -2.27 -14.50 30.66
N GLU A 87 -2.60 -15.51 29.85
CA GLU A 87 -3.23 -15.33 28.53
C GLU A 87 -4.54 -14.52 28.65
N HIS A 88 -5.29 -14.67 29.76
CA HIS A 88 -6.55 -13.96 30.01
C HIS A 88 -6.41 -12.78 30.98
N ALA A 89 -5.18 -12.35 31.31
CA ALA A 89 -4.97 -11.13 32.07
C ALA A 89 -5.62 -9.93 31.37
N LEU A 90 -6.30 -9.05 32.12
CA LEU A 90 -6.99 -7.89 31.55
C LEU A 90 -6.05 -7.02 30.69
N GLU A 91 -4.78 -6.90 31.09
CA GLU A 91 -3.76 -6.17 30.35
C GLU A 91 -3.41 -6.79 28.99
N ASN A 92 -3.68 -8.08 28.79
CA ASN A 92 -3.51 -8.80 27.52
C ASN A 92 -4.79 -8.83 26.68
N LEU A 93 -5.88 -8.23 27.15
CA LEU A 93 -7.17 -8.25 26.48
C LEU A 93 -7.51 -6.87 25.91
N SER A 94 -8.15 -6.88 24.74
CA SER A 94 -8.62 -5.69 24.04
C SER A 94 -10.07 -5.88 23.61
N LEU A 95 -10.82 -4.79 23.44
CA LEU A 95 -12.24 -4.83 23.11
C LEU A 95 -12.52 -4.17 21.77
N TYR A 96 -13.03 -4.94 20.81
CA TYR A 96 -13.31 -4.48 19.46
C TYR A 96 -14.74 -4.78 19.03
N CYS A 97 -15.32 -3.93 18.16
CA CYS A 97 -16.54 -4.33 17.47
C CYS A 97 -16.26 -5.44 16.45
N VAL A 98 -17.25 -6.29 16.17
CA VAL A 98 -17.09 -7.45 15.26
C VAL A 98 -16.38 -7.09 13.94
N PRO A 99 -16.70 -5.99 13.24
CA PRO A 99 -15.95 -5.59 12.03
C PRO A 99 -14.47 -5.28 12.29
N CYS A 100 -14.16 -4.52 13.34
CA CYS A 100 -12.77 -4.19 13.69
C CYS A 100 -12.02 -5.44 14.16
N HIS A 101 -12.66 -6.33 14.89
CA HIS A 101 -12.07 -7.58 15.36
C HIS A 101 -11.74 -8.52 14.18
N ARG A 102 -12.67 -8.68 13.24
CA ARG A 102 -12.42 -9.44 12.01
C ARG A 102 -11.29 -8.82 11.19
N TRP A 103 -11.29 -7.51 11.04
CA TRP A 103 -10.23 -6.80 10.33
C TRP A 103 -8.86 -7.03 10.98
N LEU A 104 -8.79 -7.02 12.31
CA LEU A 104 -7.55 -7.25 13.06
C LEU A 104 -6.94 -8.61 12.74
N HIS A 105 -7.75 -9.68 12.70
CA HIS A 105 -7.31 -11.03 12.33
C HIS A 105 -6.95 -11.20 10.85
N GLN A 106 -7.35 -10.27 9.98
CA GLN A 106 -6.98 -10.29 8.57
C GLN A 106 -5.65 -9.59 8.29
N ARG A 107 -5.07 -8.93 9.30
CA ARG A 107 -3.80 -8.21 9.14
C ARG A 107 -2.65 -9.19 9.12
N SER A 108 -1.84 -9.11 8.07
CA SER A 108 -0.54 -9.77 8.07
C SER A 108 0.38 -9.15 9.13
N THR A 109 1.12 -9.98 9.85
CA THR A 109 2.11 -9.59 10.86
C THR A 109 3.53 -9.75 10.32
N PRO A 110 4.54 -9.03 10.84
CA PRO A 110 5.92 -9.13 10.36
C PRO A 110 6.48 -10.55 10.34
N ASP A 111 6.11 -11.42 11.28
CA ASP A 111 6.57 -12.81 11.36
C ASP A 111 6.08 -13.68 10.18
N GLU A 112 5.05 -13.23 9.48
CA GLU A 112 4.55 -13.89 8.27
C GLU A 112 5.26 -13.41 7.00
N ALA A 113 6.23 -12.50 7.11
CA ALA A 113 6.99 -12.04 5.96
C ALA A 113 7.85 -13.20 5.40
N PRO A 114 7.87 -13.41 4.08
CA PRO A 114 8.69 -14.45 3.45
C PRO A 114 10.19 -14.11 3.43
N VAL A 115 10.58 -12.97 3.99
CA VAL A 115 11.94 -12.43 4.04
C VAL A 115 12.27 -12.02 5.47
N THR A 116 13.55 -12.06 5.81
CA THR A 116 14.01 -11.58 7.12
C THR A 116 13.88 -10.07 7.20
N LEU A 117 13.06 -9.60 8.13
CA LEU A 117 12.91 -8.18 8.46
C LEU A 117 13.73 -7.85 9.70
N THR A 118 14.33 -6.67 9.73
CA THR A 118 14.96 -6.16 10.96
C THR A 118 13.90 -5.76 11.98
N GLU A 119 14.31 -5.53 13.24
CA GLU A 119 13.38 -5.06 14.28
C GLU A 119 12.75 -3.70 13.89
N SER A 120 13.57 -2.77 13.39
CA SER A 120 13.12 -1.46 12.91
C SER A 120 12.11 -1.60 11.76
N GLU A 121 12.34 -2.52 10.84
CA GLU A 121 11.42 -2.76 9.71
C GLU A 121 10.11 -3.36 10.17
N SER A 122 10.16 -4.32 11.10
CA SER A 122 8.97 -4.93 11.69
C SER A 122 8.07 -3.90 12.38
N GLN A 123 8.65 -2.84 12.95
CA GLN A 123 7.91 -1.74 13.56
C GLN A 123 7.39 -0.71 12.54
N ASN A 124 8.08 -0.53 11.40
CA ASN A 124 7.78 0.52 10.43
C ASN A 124 6.97 0.06 9.21
N LEU A 125 6.96 -1.23 8.91
CA LEU A 125 6.17 -1.81 7.82
C LEU A 125 4.71 -1.98 8.26
N LEU A 126 3.81 -1.73 7.32
CA LEU A 126 2.38 -1.93 7.51
C LEU A 126 2.01 -3.37 7.15
N SER A 127 0.88 -3.85 7.66
CA SER A 127 0.34 -5.16 7.27
C SER A 127 0.20 -5.33 5.75
N LYS A 128 -0.09 -4.24 5.02
CA LYS A 128 -0.14 -4.24 3.55
C LYS A 128 1.22 -4.46 2.89
N ASP A 129 2.32 -4.04 3.51
CA ASP A 129 3.66 -4.31 2.99
C ASP A 129 3.98 -5.79 3.10
N ILE A 130 3.70 -6.38 4.27
CA ILE A 130 3.87 -7.81 4.50
C ILE A 130 3.02 -8.61 3.52
N GLU A 131 1.79 -8.18 3.28
CA GLU A 131 0.89 -8.82 2.33
C GLU A 131 1.41 -8.76 0.89
N ILE A 132 1.97 -7.62 0.46
CA ILE A 132 2.64 -7.50 -0.84
C ILE A 132 3.81 -8.47 -0.94
N LEU A 133 4.67 -8.55 0.09
CA LEU A 133 5.80 -9.48 0.12
C LEU A 133 5.33 -10.94 0.03
N ARG A 134 4.30 -11.31 0.80
CA ARG A 134 3.68 -12.65 0.74
C ARG A 134 3.09 -12.96 -0.63
N TYR A 135 2.44 -11.99 -1.26
CA TYR A 135 1.88 -12.14 -2.60
C TYR A 135 2.99 -12.44 -3.61
N LEU A 136 4.08 -11.67 -3.61
CA LEU A 136 5.23 -11.86 -4.49
C LEU A 136 5.93 -13.20 -4.25
N ALA A 137 6.05 -13.65 -3.00
CA ALA A 137 6.62 -14.97 -2.70
C ALA A 137 5.78 -16.13 -3.23
N ALA A 138 4.45 -15.98 -3.23
CA ALA A 138 3.54 -17.02 -3.70
C ALA A 138 3.37 -17.03 -5.24
N HIS A 139 3.47 -15.87 -5.90
CA HIS A 139 3.11 -15.74 -7.32
C HIS A 139 4.29 -15.36 -8.23
N GLY A 140 5.44 -14.99 -7.67
CA GLY A 140 6.58 -14.48 -8.42
C GLY A 140 6.39 -13.02 -8.88
N PRO A 141 7.20 -12.57 -9.85
CA PRO A 141 7.10 -11.22 -10.39
C PRO A 141 5.71 -10.91 -10.97
N ALA A 142 5.15 -9.76 -10.62
CA ALA A 142 3.79 -9.39 -11.00
C ALA A 142 3.63 -7.90 -11.26
N ARG A 143 2.66 -7.51 -12.09
CA ARG A 143 2.33 -6.09 -12.29
C ARG A 143 1.60 -5.55 -11.08
N THR A 144 1.67 -4.23 -10.89
CA THR A 144 1.05 -3.55 -9.74
C THR A 144 -0.47 -3.77 -9.67
N GLY A 145 -1.15 -3.90 -10.81
CA GLY A 145 -2.59 -4.22 -10.86
C GLY A 145 -2.89 -5.61 -10.33
N ASP A 146 -2.10 -6.61 -10.71
CA ASP A 146 -2.28 -8.00 -10.28
C ASP A 146 -2.01 -8.15 -8.79
N ILE A 147 -0.95 -7.50 -8.29
CA ILE A 147 -0.66 -7.43 -6.86
C ILE A 147 -1.85 -6.81 -6.11
N ALA A 148 -2.37 -5.68 -6.60
CA ALA A 148 -3.50 -5.01 -5.95
C ALA A 148 -4.78 -5.85 -5.93
N ALA A 149 -5.07 -6.59 -7.01
CA ALA A 149 -6.20 -7.49 -7.10
C ALA A 149 -6.03 -8.75 -6.23
N GLY A 150 -4.80 -9.12 -5.90
CA GLY A 150 -4.46 -10.30 -5.11
C GLY A 150 -4.34 -10.07 -3.60
N LEU A 151 -4.44 -8.82 -3.13
CA LEU A 151 -4.45 -8.53 -1.68
C LEU A 151 -5.81 -8.88 -1.07
N ARG A 152 -5.81 -9.44 0.13
CA ARG A 152 -7.00 -9.74 0.95
C ARG A 152 -7.74 -8.46 1.36
N VAL A 153 -7.01 -7.35 1.53
CA VAL A 153 -7.61 -6.05 1.82
C VAL A 153 -7.59 -5.19 0.57
N ASP A 154 -8.78 -4.77 0.14
CA ASP A 154 -8.94 -3.86 -0.99
C ASP A 154 -7.99 -2.65 -0.88
N ALA A 155 -7.14 -2.51 -1.88
CA ALA A 155 -6.19 -1.42 -2.01
C ALA A 155 -6.20 -0.92 -3.44
N SER A 156 -6.22 0.41 -3.61
CA SER A 156 -6.07 0.98 -4.94
C SER A 156 -4.70 0.64 -5.51
N VAL A 157 -4.60 0.48 -6.84
CA VAL A 157 -3.33 0.31 -7.56
C VAL A 157 -2.34 1.42 -7.19
N SER A 158 -2.82 2.66 -7.03
CA SER A 158 -2.00 3.79 -6.61
C SER A 158 -1.43 3.66 -5.19
N THR A 159 -2.15 3.00 -4.29
CA THR A 159 -1.68 2.70 -2.93
C THR A 159 -0.61 1.63 -2.98
N VAL A 160 -0.86 0.52 -3.68
CA VAL A 160 0.11 -0.58 -3.85
C VAL A 160 1.40 -0.07 -4.48
N ARG A 161 1.32 0.75 -5.53
CA ARG A 161 2.47 1.39 -6.16
C ARG A 161 3.32 2.19 -5.16
N GLN A 162 2.68 2.97 -4.29
CA GLN A 162 3.38 3.75 -3.26
C GLN A 162 4.03 2.87 -2.19
N ARG A 163 3.44 1.72 -1.88
CA ARG A 163 4.03 0.74 -0.95
C ARG A 163 5.23 0.05 -1.59
N LEU A 164 5.15 -0.31 -2.86
CA LEU A 164 6.26 -0.90 -3.62
C LEU A 164 7.48 0.04 -3.70
N TRP A 165 7.28 1.35 -3.92
CA TRP A 165 8.38 2.32 -3.81
C TRP A 165 9.02 2.35 -2.41
N LYS A 166 8.20 2.27 -1.35
CA LYS A 166 8.72 2.21 0.01
C LYS A 166 9.55 0.94 0.25
N LEU A 167 9.07 -0.21 -0.23
CA LEU A 167 9.75 -1.50 -0.07
C LEU A 167 11.07 -1.55 -0.85
N MET A 168 11.09 -1.04 -2.08
CA MET A 168 12.28 -0.99 -2.92
C MET A 168 13.34 -0.02 -2.39
N GLY A 169 12.92 1.13 -1.82
CA GLY A 169 13.83 2.12 -1.25
C GLY A 169 14.13 1.95 0.24
N LEU A 170 13.79 0.80 0.83
CA LEU A 170 13.86 0.60 2.28
C LEU A 170 15.31 0.66 2.79
N ASP A 171 16.25 0.11 2.02
CA ASP A 171 17.70 0.16 2.24
C ASP A 171 18.26 1.60 2.28
N LYS A 172 17.61 2.57 1.62
CA LYS A 172 18.00 3.99 1.70
C LYS A 172 17.43 4.71 2.93
N THR A 173 16.56 4.04 3.69
CA THR A 173 15.90 4.62 4.87
C THR A 173 16.22 3.88 6.17
N SER A 174 16.70 2.65 6.07
CA SER A 174 17.04 1.77 7.18
C SER A 174 18.55 1.63 7.23
N GLU A 175 19.17 1.92 8.37
CA GLU A 175 20.62 1.81 8.54
C GLU A 175 21.09 0.35 8.57
N ASP A 176 20.20 -0.58 8.89
CA ASP A 176 20.50 -2.01 9.08
C ASP A 176 20.27 -2.85 7.80
N ARG A 177 20.01 -2.21 6.65
CA ARG A 177 19.71 -2.90 5.40
C ARG A 177 20.50 -2.30 4.23
N ASP A 178 21.36 -3.13 3.65
CA ASP A 178 22.20 -2.75 2.50
C ASP A 178 21.55 -3.04 1.14
N GLU A 179 20.52 -3.90 1.10
CA GLU A 179 19.88 -4.37 -0.13
C GLU A 179 18.36 -4.17 -0.12
N GLN A 180 17.79 -3.83 -1.27
CA GLN A 180 16.35 -3.64 -1.45
C GLN A 180 15.56 -4.95 -1.22
N LEU A 181 14.34 -4.86 -0.68
CA LEU A 181 13.48 -6.03 -0.48
C LEU A 181 12.74 -6.47 -1.75
N VAL A 182 12.43 -5.52 -2.62
CA VAL A 182 11.75 -5.76 -3.90
C VAL A 182 12.39 -4.89 -4.96
N ASP A 183 12.31 -5.32 -6.20
CA ASP A 183 12.77 -4.56 -7.36
C ASP A 183 11.69 -4.53 -8.44
N LYS A 184 11.83 -3.61 -9.38
CA LYS A 184 10.99 -3.49 -10.56
C LYS A 184 11.80 -3.83 -11.81
N ASN A 185 11.30 -4.76 -12.61
CA ASN A 185 11.83 -5.01 -13.94
C ASN A 185 11.49 -3.82 -14.85
N ILE A 186 12.50 -3.25 -15.50
CA ILE A 186 12.33 -2.10 -16.38
C ILE A 186 11.56 -2.43 -17.67
N GLU A 187 11.75 -3.63 -18.22
CA GLU A 187 11.17 -4.04 -19.49
C GLU A 187 9.72 -4.51 -19.32
N THR A 188 9.46 -5.37 -18.33
CA THR A 188 8.13 -5.96 -18.13
C THR A 188 7.22 -5.08 -17.29
N GLY A 189 7.81 -4.21 -16.47
CA GLY A 189 7.12 -3.38 -15.48
C GLY A 189 6.68 -4.14 -14.23
N GLU A 190 7.05 -5.42 -14.11
CA GLU A 190 6.71 -6.28 -12.98
C GLU A 190 7.58 -5.98 -11.75
N TRP A 191 7.02 -6.28 -10.59
CA TRP A 191 7.70 -6.20 -9.30
C TRP A 191 7.94 -7.60 -8.77
N GLY A 192 9.09 -7.84 -8.17
CA GLY A 192 9.46 -9.13 -7.60
C GLY A 192 10.60 -8.99 -6.59
N PHE A 193 11.07 -10.10 -6.04
CA PHE A 193 12.33 -10.06 -5.27
C PHE A 193 13.52 -9.82 -6.20
N PRO A 194 14.62 -9.20 -5.71
CA PRO A 194 15.76 -8.85 -6.56
C PRO A 194 16.30 -10.01 -7.40
N GLU A 195 16.35 -11.22 -6.84
CA GLU A 195 16.81 -12.43 -7.52
C GLU A 195 15.86 -12.93 -8.64
N GLN A 196 14.62 -12.44 -8.68
CA GLN A 196 13.62 -12.77 -9.69
C GLN A 196 13.56 -11.73 -10.82
N ILE A 197 14.32 -10.63 -10.71
CA ILE A 197 14.27 -9.49 -11.62
C ILE A 197 15.56 -9.45 -12.45
N GLU A 198 15.43 -9.65 -13.75
CA GLU A 198 16.57 -9.69 -14.67
C GLU A 198 17.16 -8.29 -14.96
N HIS A 199 16.29 -7.29 -15.16
CA HIS A 199 16.68 -5.93 -15.52
C HIS A 199 16.11 -4.93 -14.53
N SER A 200 16.90 -4.60 -13.50
CA SER A 200 16.51 -3.62 -12.48
C SER A 200 16.20 -2.25 -13.08
N ALA A 201 15.11 -1.64 -12.63
CA ALA A 201 14.81 -0.24 -12.90
C ALA A 201 15.60 0.72 -12.00
N ARG A 202 16.26 0.22 -10.94
CA ARG A 202 17.08 1.02 -10.04
C ARG A 202 18.38 1.44 -10.72
N GLY A 203 18.80 2.69 -10.48
CA GLY A 203 19.99 3.27 -11.10
C GLY A 203 19.88 3.49 -12.62
N HIS A 204 18.81 3.03 -13.26
CA HIS A 204 18.65 3.14 -14.70
C HIS A 204 18.26 4.56 -15.14
N ILE A 205 18.90 5.06 -16.20
CA ILE A 205 18.58 6.35 -16.82
C ILE A 205 17.52 6.13 -17.92
N PRO A 206 16.27 6.62 -17.76
CA PRO A 206 15.22 6.37 -18.75
C PRO A 206 15.50 7.03 -20.10
N ASP A 207 15.21 6.32 -21.20
CA ASP A 207 15.23 6.89 -22.56
C ASP A 207 14.04 7.83 -22.82
N ASN A 208 12.93 7.61 -22.13
CA ASN A 208 11.74 8.45 -22.24
C ASN A 208 11.98 9.79 -21.51
N THR A 209 11.93 10.90 -22.25
CA THR A 209 12.15 12.26 -21.73
C THR A 209 11.26 12.62 -20.55
N GLN A 210 9.98 12.26 -20.56
CA GLN A 210 9.07 12.58 -19.45
C GLN A 210 9.45 11.82 -18.17
N LEU A 211 9.80 10.53 -18.32
CA LEU A 211 10.23 9.71 -17.19
C LEU A 211 11.60 10.16 -16.67
N LEU A 212 12.51 10.56 -17.56
CA LEU A 212 13.80 11.15 -17.21
C LEU A 212 13.61 12.43 -16.38
N LEU A 213 12.79 13.38 -16.86
CA LEU A 213 12.50 14.62 -16.14
C LEU A 213 11.89 14.34 -14.76
N GLN A 214 10.99 13.35 -14.67
CA GLN A 214 10.43 12.92 -13.40
C GLN A 214 11.52 12.42 -12.44
N ARG A 215 12.42 11.54 -12.91
CA ARG A 215 13.50 10.98 -12.08
C ARG A 215 14.46 12.07 -11.61
N VAL A 216 14.82 13.01 -12.48
CA VAL A 216 15.65 14.16 -12.14
C VAL A 216 14.98 15.01 -11.06
N GLU A 217 13.72 15.38 -11.23
CA GLU A 217 13.01 16.22 -10.27
C GLU A 217 12.83 15.51 -8.91
N ASP A 218 12.55 14.21 -8.92
CA ASP A 218 12.42 13.42 -7.69
C ASP A 218 13.74 13.37 -6.90
N GLU A 219 14.86 13.12 -7.58
CA GLU A 219 16.19 13.13 -6.95
C GLU A 219 16.59 14.51 -6.45
N GLN A 220 16.32 15.57 -7.21
CA GLN A 220 16.59 16.94 -6.75
C GLN A 220 15.81 17.28 -5.47
N VAL A 221 14.56 16.83 -5.37
CA VAL A 221 13.75 16.99 -4.14
C VAL A 221 14.35 16.20 -2.97
N ARG A 222 14.80 14.96 -3.20
CA ARG A 222 15.44 14.14 -2.17
C ARG A 222 16.77 14.76 -1.71
N ASP A 223 17.67 15.07 -2.63
CA ASP A 223 18.99 15.66 -2.37
C ASP A 223 18.87 17.01 -1.66
N ALA A 224 17.91 17.87 -2.03
CA ALA A 224 17.66 19.12 -1.31
C ALA A 224 17.26 18.89 0.16
N LEU A 225 16.37 17.94 0.43
CA LEU A 225 15.95 17.61 1.79
C LEU A 225 17.09 16.98 2.60
N GLU A 226 17.90 16.13 1.98
CA GLU A 226 19.07 15.49 2.60
C GLU A 226 20.15 16.52 2.97
N ARG A 227 20.34 17.56 2.14
CA ARG A 227 21.18 18.72 2.45
C ARG A 227 20.62 19.64 3.54
N GLY A 228 19.48 19.29 4.14
CA GLY A 228 18.86 20.03 5.23
C GLY A 228 17.96 21.19 4.79
N CYS A 229 17.59 21.29 3.51
CA CYS A 229 16.61 22.29 3.10
C CYS A 229 15.26 22.03 3.77
N LYS A 230 14.61 23.09 4.27
CA LYS A 230 13.27 22.98 4.86
C LYS A 230 12.28 22.54 3.78
N ARG A 231 11.47 21.54 4.10
CA ARG A 231 10.44 21.00 3.18
C ARG A 231 9.45 22.05 2.67
N GLN A 232 9.16 23.09 3.46
CA GLN A 232 8.31 24.19 2.98
C GLN A 232 8.98 24.95 1.83
N HIS A 233 10.27 25.21 1.92
CA HIS A 233 11.02 25.88 0.86
C HIS A 233 11.10 25.02 -0.41
N VAL A 234 11.30 23.71 -0.25
CA VAL A 234 11.27 22.75 -1.38
C VAL A 234 9.90 22.76 -2.06
N GLN A 235 8.80 22.84 -1.32
CA GLN A 235 7.45 22.96 -1.90
C GLN A 235 7.28 24.23 -2.73
N GLU A 236 7.74 25.37 -2.20
CA GLU A 236 7.68 26.67 -2.87
C GLU A 236 8.50 26.69 -4.17
N VAL A 237 9.74 26.19 -4.13
CA VAL A 237 10.66 26.21 -5.29
C VAL A 237 10.18 25.29 -6.41
N PHE A 238 9.74 24.08 -6.06
CA PHE A 238 9.29 23.09 -7.06
C PHE A 238 7.80 23.23 -7.41
N GLY A 239 7.05 24.13 -6.75
CA GLY A 239 5.62 24.29 -6.99
C GLY A 239 4.79 23.04 -6.65
N ILE A 240 5.21 22.29 -5.63
CA ILE A 240 4.61 21.01 -5.25
C ILE A 240 4.01 21.02 -3.85
N THR A 241 3.03 20.15 -3.61
CA THR A 241 2.41 20.02 -2.29
C THR A 241 3.29 19.23 -1.32
N ARG A 242 3.02 19.37 -0.02
CA ARG A 242 3.62 18.53 1.02
C ARG A 242 3.46 17.04 0.73
N ARG A 243 2.28 16.59 0.28
CA ARG A 243 2.02 15.17 -0.06
C ARG A 243 2.91 14.73 -1.23
N THR A 244 3.03 15.56 -2.25
CA THR A 244 3.87 15.30 -3.42
C THR A 244 5.34 15.14 -3.01
N THR A 245 5.85 15.97 -2.09
CA THR A 245 7.25 15.83 -1.62
C THR A 245 7.54 14.45 -1.04
N PHE A 246 6.64 13.89 -0.22
CA PHE A 246 6.82 12.54 0.34
C PHE A 246 6.84 11.45 -0.74
N ASN A 247 5.99 11.57 -1.75
CA ASN A 247 5.96 10.60 -2.85
C ASN A 247 7.19 10.69 -3.74
N LYS A 248 7.69 11.91 -4.00
CA LYS A 248 8.94 12.14 -4.72
C LYS A 248 10.13 11.54 -4.00
N VAL A 249 10.26 11.76 -2.69
CA VAL A 249 11.34 11.17 -1.87
C VAL A 249 11.30 9.65 -1.90
N LYS A 250 10.14 9.03 -1.67
CA LYS A 250 10.00 7.56 -1.74
C LYS A 250 10.42 7.01 -3.11
N ARG A 251 10.00 7.70 -4.18
CA ARG A 251 10.30 7.29 -5.54
C ARG A 251 11.77 7.47 -5.89
N ALA A 252 12.38 8.57 -5.45
CA ALA A 252 13.82 8.80 -5.54
C ALA A 252 14.60 7.68 -4.83
N GLN A 253 14.28 7.38 -3.57
CA GLN A 253 14.92 6.29 -2.81
C GLN A 253 14.78 4.91 -3.48
N ALA A 254 13.60 4.63 -4.05
CA ALA A 254 13.36 3.40 -4.78
C ALA A 254 14.25 3.29 -6.03
N PHE A 255 14.23 4.31 -6.89
CA PHE A 255 14.91 4.26 -8.17
C PHE A 255 16.39 4.67 -8.12
N ASP A 256 16.85 5.32 -7.06
CA ASP A 256 18.24 5.73 -6.82
C ASP A 256 18.90 6.31 -8.08
N PHE A 257 18.25 7.32 -8.68
CA PHE A 257 18.63 7.77 -10.01
C PHE A 257 19.96 8.54 -9.96
N PRO A 258 20.92 8.25 -10.87
CA PRO A 258 22.26 8.82 -10.83
C PRO A 258 22.29 10.27 -11.33
N LEU A 259 21.82 11.19 -10.49
CA LEU A 259 21.66 12.61 -10.82
C LEU A 259 23.00 13.26 -11.21
N ASP A 260 24.11 12.83 -10.61
CA ASP A 260 25.45 13.33 -10.88
C ASP A 260 25.93 12.97 -12.30
N VAL A 261 25.68 11.74 -12.75
CA VAL A 261 26.03 11.28 -14.10
C VAL A 261 25.31 12.12 -15.16
N VAL A 262 24.03 12.40 -14.96
CA VAL A 262 23.21 13.19 -15.90
C VAL A 262 23.52 14.69 -15.84
N SER A 263 23.79 15.21 -14.64
CA SER A 263 24.17 16.61 -14.46
C SER A 263 25.54 16.94 -15.07
N ASN A 264 26.47 15.99 -15.02
CA ASN A 264 27.82 16.14 -15.61
C ASN A 264 27.83 16.03 -17.14
N GLN A 265 26.84 15.36 -17.75
CA GLN A 265 26.63 15.37 -19.20
C GLN A 265 26.05 16.69 -19.71
N SER A 266 25.35 17.42 -18.84
CA SER A 266 24.73 18.71 -19.14
C SER A 266 25.73 19.87 -19.04
N GLY A 267 26.90 19.75 -19.66
CA GLY A 267 27.75 20.85 -20.15
C GLY A 267 28.11 22.02 -19.23
N ARG A 268 27.85 21.96 -17.91
CA ARG A 268 28.21 23.06 -17.00
C ARG A 268 29.73 22.99 -16.84
N PRO A 269 30.49 24.03 -17.24
CA PRO A 269 31.93 24.01 -17.06
C PRO A 269 32.21 23.79 -15.58
N SER A 270 32.96 22.74 -15.26
CA SER A 270 33.46 22.58 -13.91
C SER A 270 34.13 23.90 -13.52
N LYS A 271 33.80 24.44 -12.35
CA LYS A 271 34.53 25.56 -11.76
C LYS A 271 35.89 25.03 -11.29
N GLY A 272 36.72 24.65 -12.25
CA GLY A 272 38.09 24.18 -12.07
C GLY A 272 39.03 25.37 -12.15
N THR A 273 39.43 25.83 -10.98
CA THR A 273 40.73 26.46 -10.69
C THR A 273 41.07 27.73 -11.49
N VAL A 274 40.88 28.88 -10.84
CA VAL A 274 41.49 30.16 -11.22
C VAL A 274 43.01 30.03 -11.10
N THR A 275 43.69 29.63 -12.17
CA THR A 275 45.07 30.02 -12.40
C THR A 275 45.06 31.38 -13.07
N LYS A 276 45.44 32.42 -12.32
CA LYS A 276 45.80 33.73 -12.85
C LYS A 276 46.86 33.55 -13.93
N HIS A 277 46.49 33.78 -15.18
CA HIS A 277 47.43 34.21 -16.20
C HIS A 277 46.90 35.48 -16.84
N GLU A 278 47.63 36.56 -16.60
CA GLU A 278 47.47 37.84 -17.27
C GLU A 278 47.78 37.68 -18.77
N SER A 279 46.86 38.09 -19.63
CA SER A 279 47.18 38.66 -20.94
C SER A 279 45.94 39.29 -21.60
N ASN A 280 45.96 40.63 -21.61
CA ASN A 280 45.42 41.59 -22.59
C ASN A 280 44.23 41.24 -23.49
N ALA A 281 43.16 42.01 -23.28
CA ALA A 281 42.33 42.76 -24.23
C ALA A 281 42.24 42.29 -25.70
N SER A 282 41.02 41.93 -26.12
CA SER A 282 40.36 42.62 -27.23
C SER A 282 38.83 42.49 -27.11
N GLU A 283 38.15 43.62 -27.19
CA GLU A 283 36.69 43.73 -27.36
C GLU A 283 36.25 43.02 -28.66
N SER A 284 35.15 42.26 -28.57
CA SER A 284 34.25 42.02 -29.71
C SER A 284 32.90 41.60 -29.15
N GLU A 285 32.01 42.58 -29.04
CA GLU A 285 30.56 42.34 -29.03
C GLU A 285 30.18 41.59 -30.32
N SER A 286 29.50 40.45 -30.21
CA SER A 286 28.50 40.07 -31.21
C SER A 286 27.47 39.14 -30.61
N ASP A 287 26.27 39.68 -30.64
CA ASP A 287 24.99 39.17 -30.22
C ASP A 287 24.51 38.11 -31.22
N HIS A 288 24.41 36.85 -30.79
CA HIS A 288 23.80 35.79 -31.60
C HIS A 288 22.83 34.97 -30.74
N GLN A 289 21.64 35.54 -30.57
CA GLN A 289 20.42 34.80 -30.28
C GLN A 289 20.19 33.75 -31.37
N GLN A 290 20.36 32.47 -31.05
CA GLN A 290 19.95 31.38 -31.94
C GLN A 290 18.50 30.97 -31.63
N ARG A 291 17.68 31.57 -32.48
CA ARG A 291 16.30 31.30 -32.87
C ARG A 291 16.01 29.79 -33.04
N LEU A 292 14.94 29.36 -32.36
CA LEU A 292 14.34 28.03 -32.42
C LEU A 292 13.92 27.68 -33.86
N GLY A 293 14.30 26.49 -34.32
CA GLY A 293 13.89 25.92 -35.60
C GLY A 293 12.78 24.89 -35.40
N ASP A 294 11.63 25.17 -35.99
CA ASP A 294 10.50 24.28 -36.27
C ASP A 294 10.98 23.00 -36.98
N VAL A 295 10.54 21.83 -36.51
CA VAL A 295 10.51 20.61 -37.32
C VAL A 295 9.17 19.93 -37.09
N ASP A 296 8.37 19.97 -38.14
CA ASP A 296 7.07 19.31 -38.26
C ASP A 296 7.24 17.79 -38.45
N ASN A 297 6.20 17.10 -38.02
CA ASN A 297 6.02 15.68 -37.76
C ASN A 297 6.14 14.77 -39.01
N ARG A 298 6.61 13.52 -38.83
CA ARG A 298 5.96 12.30 -39.36
C ARG A 298 6.71 10.99 -39.02
N ASP A 299 5.92 10.09 -38.43
CA ASP A 299 5.94 8.62 -38.46
C ASP A 299 7.14 7.87 -37.87
N ARG A 300 6.91 7.34 -36.66
CA ARG A 300 7.15 5.92 -36.33
C ARG A 300 6.35 5.50 -35.10
N ASP A 301 5.26 4.79 -35.38
CA ASP A 301 4.57 3.92 -34.44
C ASP A 301 5.50 2.83 -33.88
N ASP A 302 5.10 2.32 -32.71
CA ASP A 302 5.50 1.07 -32.06
C ASP A 302 6.55 1.18 -30.92
N ARG A 303 6.03 1.43 -29.70
CA ARG A 303 6.40 0.75 -28.44
C ARG A 303 5.64 1.33 -27.23
N GLY A 304 4.73 0.53 -26.67
CA GLY A 304 4.39 0.49 -25.23
C GLY A 304 3.52 1.64 -24.66
N PRO A 305 2.35 1.35 -24.06
CA PRO A 305 1.51 2.37 -23.44
C PRO A 305 2.22 3.07 -22.28
N THR A 306 2.33 4.39 -22.39
CA THR A 306 2.64 5.35 -21.33
C THR A 306 1.71 5.14 -20.13
N GLU A 307 2.27 5.04 -18.92
CA GLU A 307 1.47 5.03 -17.69
C GLU A 307 0.65 6.34 -17.59
N PRO A 308 -0.68 6.28 -17.41
CA PRO A 308 -1.48 7.47 -17.20
C PRO A 308 -1.24 7.99 -15.77
N MET A 309 -0.68 9.19 -15.66
CA MET A 309 -0.64 9.93 -14.40
C MET A 309 -1.89 10.79 -14.23
N GLY A 310 -2.36 10.82 -12.98
CA GLY A 310 -3.47 11.65 -12.53
C GLY A 310 -3.25 13.13 -12.84
N ALA A 311 -4.30 13.73 -13.39
CA ALA A 311 -4.38 15.16 -13.65
C ALA A 311 -4.13 15.97 -12.38
N SER A 312 -3.43 17.08 -12.57
CA SER A 312 -3.20 18.15 -11.61
C SER A 312 -4.49 18.57 -10.90
N GLU A 313 -4.55 18.37 -9.58
CA GLU A 313 -5.54 19.03 -8.74
C GLU A 313 -5.13 20.50 -8.58
N ALA A 314 -5.64 21.35 -9.46
CA ALA A 314 -5.66 22.78 -9.25
C ALA A 314 -6.73 23.10 -8.20
N THR A 315 -6.32 23.32 -6.96
CA THR A 315 -7.20 23.84 -5.91
C THR A 315 -7.41 25.34 -6.14
N THR A 316 -8.56 25.73 -6.66
CA THR A 316 -9.02 27.12 -6.68
C THR A 316 -9.35 27.54 -5.24
N ALA A 317 -8.52 28.40 -4.66
CA ALA A 317 -8.78 29.03 -3.39
C ALA A 317 -9.82 30.14 -3.57
N THR A 318 -11.06 29.89 -3.14
CA THR A 318 -12.07 30.95 -2.99
C THR A 318 -12.04 31.43 -1.54
N GLN A 319 -11.54 32.65 -1.34
CA GLN A 319 -11.76 33.40 -0.10
C GLN A 319 -13.24 33.78 -0.01
N SER A 320 -13.89 33.46 1.10
CA SER A 320 -15.06 34.23 1.53
C SER A 320 -15.08 34.42 3.05
N VAL A 321 -15.39 35.67 3.37
CA VAL A 321 -15.45 36.36 4.64
C VAL A 321 -16.49 35.74 5.58
N ALA A 322 -16.18 35.76 6.88
CA ALA A 322 -17.09 35.39 7.95
C ALA A 322 -18.33 36.30 8.01
N GLY A 323 -19.50 35.70 8.26
CA GLY A 323 -20.72 36.42 8.59
C GLY A 323 -21.99 35.56 8.56
N ASP A 324 -22.28 34.94 9.71
CA ASP A 324 -23.61 34.73 10.32
C ASP A 324 -24.72 33.86 9.67
N ASP A 325 -25.56 33.38 10.59
CA ASP A 325 -26.49 32.26 10.65
C ASP A 325 -27.78 32.36 9.79
N HIS A 326 -28.13 31.29 9.07
CA HIS A 326 -29.48 30.66 8.96
C HIS A 326 -29.82 29.98 7.60
N ARG A 327 -30.27 28.71 7.72
CA ARG A 327 -31.32 28.01 6.96
C ARG A 327 -31.00 27.43 5.56
N SER A 328 -30.59 26.16 5.58
CA SER A 328 -30.50 25.24 4.45
C SER A 328 -31.88 24.70 4.05
N GLU A 329 -32.34 24.96 2.82
CA GLU A 329 -33.35 24.14 2.11
C GLU A 329 -33.48 24.44 0.59
N ASP A 330 -32.78 25.43 0.03
CA ASP A 330 -33.04 25.90 -1.36
C ASP A 330 -31.91 25.59 -2.40
N VAL A 331 -30.81 24.95 -2.00
CA VAL A 331 -29.67 24.66 -2.92
C VAL A 331 -29.88 23.37 -3.73
N SER A 332 -30.79 22.49 -3.29
CA SER A 332 -31.02 21.17 -3.91
C SER A 332 -31.87 21.24 -5.17
N THR A 333 -32.73 22.24 -5.32
CA THR A 333 -33.64 22.43 -6.45
C THR A 333 -32.93 23.01 -7.66
N GLU A 334 -32.07 24.00 -7.45
CA GLU A 334 -31.27 24.64 -8.50
C GLU A 334 -30.25 23.64 -9.10
N SER A 335 -29.60 22.85 -8.25
CA SER A 335 -28.67 21.79 -8.68
C SER A 335 -29.35 20.70 -9.51
N HIS A 336 -30.60 20.36 -9.18
CA HIS A 336 -31.38 19.35 -9.90
C HIS A 336 -31.88 19.86 -11.26
N GLN A 337 -32.25 21.14 -11.33
CA GLN A 337 -32.65 21.78 -12.59
C GLN A 337 -31.48 21.84 -13.58
N HIS A 338 -30.29 22.23 -13.10
CA HIS A 338 -29.08 22.26 -13.92
C HIS A 338 -28.71 20.88 -14.49
N LEU A 339 -28.90 19.83 -13.70
CA LEU A 339 -28.68 18.44 -14.13
C LEU A 339 -29.68 18.00 -15.20
N GLN A 340 -30.96 18.36 -15.06
CA GLN A 340 -31.98 18.06 -16.05
C GLN A 340 -31.75 18.80 -17.38
N ASP A 341 -31.29 20.04 -17.32
CA ASP A 341 -30.98 20.82 -18.53
C ASP A 341 -29.75 20.27 -19.25
N ALA A 342 -28.73 19.82 -18.51
CA ALA A 342 -27.56 19.15 -19.08
C ALA A 342 -27.93 17.82 -19.76
N ILE A 343 -28.83 17.03 -19.16
CA ILE A 343 -29.31 15.77 -19.76
C ILE A 343 -30.06 16.03 -21.06
N LYS A 344 -30.94 17.04 -21.11
CA LYS A 344 -31.66 17.40 -22.34
C LYS A 344 -30.73 17.86 -23.46
N ALA A 345 -29.69 18.64 -23.13
CA ALA A 345 -28.71 19.09 -24.10
C ALA A 345 -27.94 17.92 -24.73
N LEU A 346 -27.57 16.91 -23.92
CA LEU A 346 -26.89 15.72 -24.42
C LEU A 346 -27.79 14.84 -25.29
N GLN A 347 -29.08 14.71 -24.93
CA GLN A 347 -30.04 13.97 -25.75
C GLN A 347 -30.28 14.63 -27.11
N ALA A 348 -30.34 15.97 -27.17
CA ALA A 348 -30.48 16.69 -28.43
C ALA A 348 -29.27 16.49 -29.35
N VAL A 349 -28.05 16.45 -28.79
CA VAL A 349 -26.83 16.17 -29.56
C VAL A 349 -26.81 14.72 -30.06
N ASP A 350 -27.28 13.76 -29.27
CA ASP A 350 -27.36 12.34 -29.66
C ASP A 350 -28.39 12.11 -30.77
N GLU A 351 -29.49 12.85 -30.76
CA GLU A 351 -30.49 12.86 -31.85
C GLU A 351 -29.95 13.50 -33.14
N GLU A 352 -29.15 14.57 -33.04
CA GLU A 352 -28.48 15.18 -34.20
C GLU A 352 -27.36 14.31 -34.79
N LEU A 353 -26.71 13.47 -33.97
CA LEU A 353 -25.69 12.51 -34.42
C LEU A 353 -26.28 11.20 -34.99
N SER A 354 -27.59 10.99 -34.80
CA SER A 354 -28.32 9.81 -35.28
C SER A 354 -29.09 10.04 -36.59
N LEU A 355 -28.98 11.24 -37.18
CA LEU A 355 -29.44 11.61 -38.53
C LEU A 355 -28.25 11.68 -39.50
#